data_AF-A0A314XMW6-F1
#
_entry.id   AF-A0A314XMW6-F1
#
_cell.length_a   1.000
_cell.length_b   1.000
_cell.length_c   1.000
_cell.angle_alpha   90.00
_cell.angle_beta   90.00
_cell.angle_gamma   90.00
#
_symmetry.space_group_name_H-M   'P 1'
#
loop_
_entity.id
_entity.type
_entity.pdbx_description
1 polymer ?
#
loop_
_entity_poly.entity_id
_entity_poly.type
_entity_poly.pdbx_seq_one_letter_code
_entity_poly.pdbx_strand_id
1 'polypeptide(L)'
;MQTPKARSGSSEVPQRVSPPQRVSPRVARQLRPTALETDSASTSSQARRISKDKSPKVNERRSPRSPLPEKKGPSRISELESQISQLQEDLKKAKDQLQSSESCKEKAQQDAEESKKQLLSLSSKFEESQLQLPELSLSEEARVIKLHKILQEKDRAWQVELEAVRKQHSVDSTALASAIDEIERLKGQLELLAASEAERTKHAESANAELQSLKGNLAETLSLLENMKNQLKDSKESEAHAQALVGETLLQLESARTTVEALRLDGMKSTEAYNSIASELDQSKAHINLLEELVSKLKADLIIASGNVSQNQTGDHDLQQEFGEKQENVESNQTEAEFHTLKSEVKRLRSTLETAETKYHEEQTQSTVQLRSANELVEQIKFTSSQREGELEAELKKTKAEIEELKAHLMDKETELQCISEENEGLNSKLEKSLSRQREYELEKELKELKGHVADLKAHLMDKETELQIISEENDMLRLEINKIQMDKSKVNNEVVAEVEAARRAEREALTKLGIVMEEADKSNKRVARVAEQLEAAQAQPMQKWRQN
;
A
#
# COMPACT_ATOMS: atom_id res chain seq x y z
N MET A 1 16.51 -12.52 -34.13
CA MET A 1 17.32 -12.89 -32.95
C MET A 1 16.42 -13.76 -32.07
N GLN A 2 16.54 -15.10 -32.14
CA GLN A 2 17.53 -15.95 -31.45
C GLN A 2 17.34 -16.01 -29.92
N THR A 3 17.09 -17.23 -29.42
CA THR A 3 17.15 -17.64 -28.01
C THR A 3 18.53 -18.22 -27.69
N PRO A 4 18.88 -18.42 -26.41
CA PRO A 4 18.69 -19.75 -25.77
C PRO A 4 18.10 -19.67 -24.34
N LYS A 5 17.47 -20.67 -23.70
CA LYS A 5 17.31 -22.14 -23.86
C LYS A 5 18.27 -23.03 -23.03
N ALA A 6 17.82 -23.48 -21.84
CA ALA A 6 18.05 -24.82 -21.24
C ALA A 6 17.43 -24.94 -19.81
N ARG A 7 16.99 -26.11 -19.26
CA ARG A 7 16.47 -27.39 -19.84
C ARG A 7 15.95 -28.35 -18.72
N SER A 8 14.77 -28.97 -18.90
CA SER A 8 14.26 -30.26 -18.31
C SER A 8 14.18 -30.46 -16.78
N GLY A 9 13.26 -31.25 -16.20
CA GLY A 9 12.15 -32.11 -16.71
C GLY A 9 11.27 -32.57 -15.51
N SER A 10 10.20 -33.38 -15.60
CA SER A 10 9.65 -34.28 -16.65
C SER A 10 8.13 -34.50 -16.43
N SER A 11 7.39 -35.10 -17.38
CA SER A 11 5.95 -35.47 -17.22
C SER A 11 5.61 -36.92 -17.64
N GLU A 12 4.37 -37.35 -17.32
CA GLU A 12 3.53 -38.46 -17.84
C GLU A 12 4.16 -39.75 -18.47
N VAL A 13 3.87 -40.94 -17.88
CA VAL A 13 4.36 -42.29 -18.24
C VAL A 13 3.38 -43.36 -17.67
N PRO A 14 3.13 -44.60 -18.21
CA PRO A 14 3.42 -45.25 -19.52
C PRO A 14 2.16 -45.88 -20.21
N GLN A 15 2.34 -46.75 -21.22
CA GLN A 15 1.41 -47.84 -21.58
C GLN A 15 2.16 -49.19 -21.83
N ARG A 16 1.46 -50.31 -21.55
CA ARG A 16 1.58 -51.72 -22.03
C ARG A 16 2.96 -52.32 -22.41
N VAL A 17 3.28 -53.48 -21.81
CA VAL A 17 3.59 -54.80 -22.47
C VAL A 17 3.96 -55.88 -21.41
N SER A 18 3.76 -57.16 -21.72
CA SER A 18 4.05 -58.36 -20.89
C SER A 18 4.67 -59.48 -21.77
N PRO A 19 5.21 -60.61 -21.25
CA PRO A 19 5.84 -60.88 -19.94
C PRO A 19 7.27 -61.51 -20.03
N PRO A 20 7.97 -61.64 -18.87
CA PRO A 20 9.12 -62.54 -18.66
C PRO A 20 8.71 -63.94 -18.12
N GLN A 21 9.67 -64.87 -17.91
CA GLN A 21 9.39 -66.22 -17.36
C GLN A 21 10.61 -66.90 -16.67
N ARG A 22 10.43 -67.43 -15.42
CA ARG A 22 11.32 -68.37 -14.67
C ARG A 22 12.68 -67.76 -14.18
N VAL A 23 13.51 -68.39 -13.33
CA VAL A 23 13.60 -69.79 -12.84
C VAL A 23 13.95 -69.86 -11.33
N SER A 24 13.63 -70.98 -10.67
CA SER A 24 14.04 -71.32 -9.29
C SER A 24 15.21 -72.32 -9.21
N PRO A 25 15.79 -72.54 -8.01
CA PRO A 25 16.31 -73.83 -7.53
C PRO A 25 15.19 -74.61 -6.79
N ARG A 26 14.99 -75.94 -6.84
CA ARG A 26 15.74 -77.14 -7.30
C ARG A 26 17.02 -77.46 -6.49
N VAL A 27 17.29 -78.68 -6.02
CA VAL A 27 16.70 -80.03 -6.26
C VAL A 27 16.57 -80.80 -4.92
N ALA A 28 15.71 -81.83 -4.81
CA ALA A 28 15.50 -82.62 -3.59
C ALA A 28 15.20 -84.13 -3.85
N ARG A 29 15.24 -84.95 -2.78
CA ARG A 29 14.79 -86.37 -2.70
C ARG A 29 13.40 -86.39 -2.00
N GLN A 30 12.34 -87.05 -2.50
CA GLN A 30 12.09 -88.50 -2.57
C GLN A 30 12.32 -89.22 -1.21
N LEU A 31 11.42 -90.05 -0.67
CA LEU A 31 10.62 -91.12 -1.28
C LEU A 31 9.24 -91.37 -0.59
N ARG A 32 8.38 -92.20 -1.21
CA ARG A 32 7.40 -93.11 -0.56
C ARG A 32 7.80 -94.56 -0.96
N PRO A 33 7.72 -95.56 -0.07
CA PRO A 33 6.54 -96.46 0.08
C PRO A 33 6.04 -96.49 1.55
N THR A 34 4.90 -97.05 2.01
CA THR A 34 4.03 -98.20 1.65
C THR A 34 4.33 -99.50 2.45
N ALA A 35 3.30 -99.97 3.18
CA ALA A 35 3.02 -101.34 3.67
C ALA A 35 3.79 -101.99 4.86
N LEU A 36 2.96 -102.50 5.79
CA LEU A 36 3.01 -103.78 6.53
C LEU A 36 4.06 -104.12 7.63
N GLU A 37 3.48 -104.69 8.70
CA GLU A 37 3.97 -105.75 9.62
C GLU A 37 5.13 -105.55 10.62
N THR A 38 4.91 -106.13 11.82
CA THR A 38 5.87 -106.75 12.77
C THR A 38 7.10 -105.96 13.28
N ASP A 39 7.49 -106.03 14.55
CA ASP A 39 6.88 -106.62 15.75
C ASP A 39 7.58 -106.07 17.01
N SER A 40 6.99 -106.28 18.20
CA SER A 40 7.69 -106.36 19.51
C SER A 40 8.47 -105.13 20.07
N ALA A 41 8.52 -104.88 21.38
CA ALA A 41 7.79 -105.47 22.52
C ALA A 41 7.87 -104.59 23.78
N SER A 42 7.08 -104.99 24.80
CA SER A 42 7.24 -104.70 26.24
C SER A 42 6.76 -103.33 26.75
N THR A 43 5.96 -103.20 27.82
CA THR A 43 5.26 -104.17 28.71
C THR A 43 4.20 -103.39 29.52
N SER A 44 3.12 -103.93 30.09
CA SER A 44 2.41 -105.22 29.93
C SER A 44 1.06 -105.13 30.67
N SER A 45 -0.08 -105.28 30.00
CA SER A 45 -1.40 -105.28 30.67
C SER A 45 -2.54 -105.96 29.90
N GLN A 46 -2.33 -107.18 29.37
CA GLN A 46 -3.46 -107.97 28.83
C GLN A 46 -3.29 -109.50 28.82
N ALA A 47 -3.98 -110.19 29.73
CA ALA A 47 -4.43 -111.60 29.63
C ALA A 47 -5.40 -111.92 30.79
N ARG A 48 -6.46 -112.72 30.65
CA ARG A 48 -7.12 -113.29 29.46
C ARG A 48 -8.60 -113.59 29.78
N ARG A 49 -9.35 -114.07 28.78
CA ARG A 49 -10.78 -114.44 28.87
C ARG A 49 -11.00 -115.82 29.52
N ILE A 50 -12.19 -116.00 30.10
CA ILE A 50 -13.06 -117.21 30.05
C ILE A 50 -12.37 -118.59 30.08
N SER A 51 -12.61 -119.37 31.14
CA SER A 51 -13.34 -120.66 31.04
C SER A 51 -13.59 -121.32 32.39
N LYS A 52 -14.74 -122.02 32.50
CA LYS A 52 -14.97 -123.08 33.49
C LYS A 52 -15.17 -124.38 32.70
N ASP A 53 -14.20 -125.31 32.71
CA ASP A 53 -14.55 -126.73 32.64
C ASP A 53 -13.50 -127.64 33.33
N LYS A 54 -13.89 -128.90 33.55
CA LYS A 54 -13.50 -129.79 34.65
C LYS A 54 -12.21 -130.61 34.43
N SER A 55 -11.76 -131.22 35.54
CA SER A 55 -10.84 -132.38 35.66
C SER A 55 -9.36 -132.01 35.82
N PRO A 56 -8.57 -132.81 36.57
CA PRO A 56 -8.25 -134.19 36.20
C PRO A 56 -8.95 -135.28 37.03
N LYS A 57 -9.07 -136.49 36.45
CA LYS A 57 -9.45 -137.71 37.18
C LYS A 57 -8.19 -138.42 37.69
N VAL A 58 -8.18 -138.80 38.97
CA VAL A 58 -7.45 -140.00 39.42
C VAL A 58 -8.47 -141.12 39.48
N ASN A 59 -8.31 -142.14 38.63
CA ASN A 59 -9.23 -143.27 38.56
C ASN A 59 -8.62 -144.48 39.26
N GLU A 60 -9.41 -145.21 40.06
CA GLU A 60 -9.10 -146.53 40.63
C GLU A 60 -7.85 -146.61 41.55
N ARG A 61 -7.91 -147.02 42.83
CA ARG A 61 -8.74 -148.08 43.43
C ARG A 61 -8.68 -148.07 44.97
N ARG A 62 -9.66 -148.75 45.58
CA ARG A 62 -9.65 -149.39 46.93
C ARG A 62 -9.54 -148.50 48.18
N SER A 63 -10.63 -148.52 48.93
CA SER A 63 -10.66 -148.44 50.40
C SER A 63 -9.80 -149.55 51.05
N PRO A 64 -9.16 -149.25 52.19
CA PRO A 64 -9.43 -149.91 53.46
C PRO A 64 -10.30 -148.98 54.35
N ARG A 65 -11.29 -149.43 55.11
CA ARG A 65 -11.38 -150.56 56.06
C ARG A 65 -10.52 -150.29 57.30
N SER A 66 -11.18 -150.06 58.42
CA SER A 66 -10.57 -149.66 59.69
C SER A 66 -9.73 -150.78 60.32
N PRO A 67 -8.81 -150.39 61.22
CA PRO A 67 -8.45 -151.21 62.36
C PRO A 67 -8.83 -150.52 63.69
N LEU A 68 -9.72 -151.16 64.44
CA LEU A 68 -9.59 -151.18 65.90
C LEU A 68 -8.42 -152.11 66.26
N PRO A 69 -7.42 -151.66 67.02
CA PRO A 69 -6.67 -152.53 67.90
C PRO A 69 -7.23 -152.42 69.32
N GLU A 70 -7.45 -153.55 69.98
CA GLU A 70 -7.96 -153.60 71.34
C GLU A 70 -6.85 -153.43 72.41
N LYS A 71 -7.28 -153.18 73.65
CA LYS A 71 -6.63 -153.61 74.92
C LYS A 71 -5.32 -152.91 75.39
N LYS A 72 -5.52 -152.09 76.45
CA LYS A 72 -4.69 -151.93 77.68
C LYS A 72 -3.40 -151.09 77.61
N GLY A 73 -3.35 -149.98 78.36
CA GLY A 73 -2.09 -149.35 78.84
C GLY A 73 -2.08 -147.80 78.79
N PRO A 74 -1.41 -147.08 79.71
CA PRO A 74 -1.78 -145.69 80.02
C PRO A 74 -0.76 -144.58 79.64
N SER A 75 -1.17 -143.33 79.95
CA SER A 75 -0.48 -142.02 79.88
C SER A 75 -0.65 -141.21 78.58
N ARG A 76 -1.08 -139.93 78.73
CA ARG A 76 -1.40 -138.97 77.64
C ARG A 76 -1.41 -137.49 78.11
N ILE A 77 -0.86 -137.17 79.28
CA ILE A 77 -1.19 -135.89 79.97
C ILE A 77 -0.21 -134.75 79.62
N SER A 78 1.10 -134.89 79.89
CA SER A 78 2.01 -133.73 79.81
C SER A 78 2.32 -133.21 78.41
N GLU A 79 2.04 -133.99 77.36
CA GLU A 79 2.04 -133.48 75.99
C GLU A 79 0.96 -132.41 75.79
N LEU A 80 -0.21 -132.58 76.44
CA LEU A 80 -1.31 -131.61 76.41
C LEU A 80 -0.96 -130.34 77.21
N GLU A 81 -0.20 -130.46 78.30
CA GLU A 81 0.19 -129.32 79.15
C GLU A 81 1.11 -128.35 78.38
N SER A 82 2.12 -128.87 77.67
CA SER A 82 2.99 -128.05 76.81
C SER A 82 2.20 -127.43 75.64
N GLN A 83 1.29 -128.18 75.03
CA GLN A 83 0.37 -127.66 74.00
C GLN A 83 -0.52 -126.53 74.56
N ILE A 84 -1.03 -126.65 75.79
CA ILE A 84 -1.83 -125.61 76.45
C ILE A 84 -1.04 -124.33 76.65
N SER A 85 0.21 -124.38 77.12
CA SER A 85 1.04 -123.18 77.29
C SER A 85 1.39 -122.50 75.96
N GLN A 86 1.73 -123.27 74.92
CA GLN A 86 1.95 -122.72 73.58
C GLN A 86 0.69 -122.06 73.03
N LEU A 87 -0.47 -122.73 73.15
CA LEU A 87 -1.77 -122.19 72.75
C LEU A 87 -2.16 -120.94 73.56
N GLN A 88 -1.74 -120.80 74.83
CA GLN A 88 -1.99 -119.61 75.63
C GLN A 88 -1.13 -118.42 75.18
N GLU A 89 0.16 -118.64 74.86
CA GLU A 89 1.02 -117.57 74.35
C GLU A 89 0.61 -117.14 72.93
N ASP A 90 0.26 -118.10 72.07
CA ASP A 90 -0.22 -117.79 70.71
C ASP A 90 -1.63 -117.18 70.72
N LEU A 91 -2.50 -117.54 71.67
CA LEU A 91 -3.76 -116.82 71.94
C LEU A 91 -3.48 -115.38 72.35
N LYS A 92 -2.44 -115.11 73.14
CA LYS A 92 -2.04 -113.74 73.50
C LYS A 92 -1.50 -112.99 72.29
N LYS A 93 -0.56 -113.55 71.54
CA LYS A 93 -0.05 -112.94 70.29
C LYS A 93 -1.17 -112.68 69.29
N ALA A 94 -2.12 -113.59 69.14
CA ALA A 94 -3.29 -113.41 68.28
C ALA A 94 -4.21 -112.30 68.77
N LYS A 95 -4.37 -112.10 70.10
CA LYS A 95 -5.10 -110.96 70.67
C LYS A 95 -4.38 -109.64 70.46
N ASP A 96 -3.07 -109.59 70.72
CA ASP A 96 -2.26 -108.38 70.56
C ASP A 96 -2.16 -107.99 69.05
N GLN A 97 -2.09 -108.98 68.14
CA GLN A 97 -2.22 -108.80 66.69
C GLN A 97 -3.63 -108.40 66.27
N LEU A 98 -4.69 -108.93 66.90
CA LEU A 98 -6.06 -108.52 66.63
C LEU A 98 -6.28 -107.07 67.03
N GLN A 99 -5.82 -106.64 68.22
CA GLN A 99 -5.94 -105.25 68.69
C GLN A 99 -5.13 -104.25 67.84
N SER A 100 -3.93 -104.63 67.38
CA SER A 100 -3.15 -103.79 66.46
C SER A 100 -3.72 -103.76 65.05
N SER A 101 -4.33 -104.86 64.58
CA SER A 101 -5.10 -104.90 63.32
C SER A 101 -6.40 -104.09 63.41
N GLU A 102 -7.09 -104.14 64.55
CA GLU A 102 -8.34 -103.43 64.83
C GLU A 102 -8.11 -101.91 64.92
N SER A 103 -7.11 -101.47 65.67
CA SER A 103 -6.73 -100.04 65.71
C SER A 103 -6.14 -99.53 64.38
N CYS A 104 -5.43 -100.39 63.61
CA CYS A 104 -5.02 -100.05 62.24
C CYS A 104 -6.23 -99.88 61.30
N LYS A 105 -7.24 -100.76 61.41
CA LYS A 105 -8.51 -100.69 60.67
C LYS A 105 -9.30 -99.44 61.06
N GLU A 106 -9.43 -99.14 62.35
CA GLU A 106 -10.12 -97.92 62.83
C GLU A 106 -9.46 -96.66 62.28
N LYS A 107 -8.12 -96.58 62.33
CA LYS A 107 -7.40 -95.44 61.77
C LYS A 107 -7.58 -95.34 60.25
N ALA A 108 -7.44 -96.43 59.50
CA ALA A 108 -7.69 -96.45 58.07
C ALA A 108 -9.14 -96.06 57.72
N GLN A 109 -10.11 -96.39 58.58
CA GLN A 109 -11.51 -95.98 58.44
C GLN A 109 -11.72 -94.49 58.73
N GLN A 110 -11.03 -93.93 59.74
CA GLN A 110 -11.04 -92.48 59.99
C GLN A 110 -10.39 -91.71 58.84
N ASP A 111 -9.19 -92.12 58.42
CA ASP A 111 -8.46 -91.51 57.30
C ASP A 111 -9.29 -91.54 56.00
N ALA A 112 -10.06 -92.62 55.78
CA ALA A 112 -10.99 -92.73 54.65
C ALA A 112 -12.23 -91.80 54.78
N GLU A 113 -12.84 -91.68 55.96
CA GLU A 113 -13.96 -90.75 56.18
C GLU A 113 -13.50 -89.28 56.15
N GLU A 114 -12.28 -88.96 56.56
CA GLU A 114 -11.68 -87.64 56.39
C GLU A 114 -11.36 -87.32 54.93
N SER A 115 -10.77 -88.27 54.20
CA SER A 115 -10.57 -88.15 52.74
C SER A 115 -11.90 -87.95 51.99
N LYS A 116 -12.95 -88.65 52.40
CA LYS A 116 -14.31 -88.51 51.88
C LYS A 116 -14.93 -87.14 52.18
N LYS A 117 -14.74 -86.57 53.37
CA LYS A 117 -15.14 -85.19 53.70
C LYS A 117 -14.38 -84.17 52.85
N GLN A 118 -13.08 -84.37 52.63
CA GLN A 118 -12.26 -83.51 51.77
C GLN A 118 -12.73 -83.57 50.30
N LEU A 119 -13.00 -84.78 49.78
CA LEU A 119 -13.55 -84.98 48.43
C LEU A 119 -14.92 -84.29 48.27
N LEU A 120 -15.81 -84.38 49.27
CA LEU A 120 -17.09 -83.67 49.24
C LEU A 120 -16.92 -82.14 49.23
N SER A 121 -15.98 -81.60 50.02
CA SER A 121 -15.68 -80.15 50.02
C SER A 121 -15.06 -79.68 48.69
N LEU A 122 -14.19 -80.49 48.09
CA LEU A 122 -13.62 -80.22 46.77
C LEU A 122 -14.67 -80.34 45.66
N SER A 123 -15.61 -81.30 45.76
CA SER A 123 -16.74 -81.45 44.83
C SER A 123 -17.66 -80.22 44.88
N SER A 124 -18.03 -79.75 46.07
CA SER A 124 -18.84 -78.53 46.24
C SER A 124 -18.17 -77.32 45.57
N LYS A 125 -16.88 -77.09 45.87
CA LYS A 125 -16.10 -75.99 45.27
C LYS A 125 -15.92 -76.11 43.76
N PHE A 126 -15.77 -77.33 43.25
CA PHE A 126 -15.70 -77.58 41.81
C PHE A 126 -17.04 -77.28 41.13
N GLU A 127 -18.16 -77.70 41.73
CA GLU A 127 -19.51 -77.48 41.21
C GLU A 127 -19.92 -75.99 41.31
N GLU A 128 -19.58 -75.31 42.42
CA GLU A 128 -19.67 -73.85 42.56
C GLU A 128 -18.85 -73.12 41.47
N SER A 129 -17.62 -73.56 41.20
CA SER A 129 -16.78 -72.99 40.13
C SER A 129 -17.36 -73.27 38.73
N GLN A 130 -17.96 -74.45 38.54
CA GLN A 130 -18.63 -74.85 37.31
C GLN A 130 -19.91 -74.05 37.04
N LEU A 131 -20.58 -73.56 38.09
CA LEU A 131 -21.72 -72.64 38.01
C LEU A 131 -21.30 -71.18 37.81
N GLN A 132 -20.16 -70.76 38.36
CA GLN A 132 -19.61 -69.42 38.16
C GLN A 132 -19.00 -69.20 36.76
N LEU A 133 -18.41 -70.24 36.15
CA LEU A 133 -17.74 -70.11 34.84
C LEU A 133 -18.70 -69.61 33.71
N PRO A 134 -19.94 -70.12 33.59
CA PRO A 134 -20.94 -69.56 32.66
C PRO A 134 -21.34 -68.12 32.98
N GLU A 135 -21.48 -67.75 34.26
CA GLU A 135 -21.88 -66.39 34.65
C GLU A 135 -20.77 -65.37 34.31
N LEU A 136 -19.51 -65.71 34.58
CA LEU A 136 -18.35 -64.94 34.14
C LEU A 136 -18.27 -64.86 32.61
N SER A 137 -18.55 -65.96 31.90
CA SER A 137 -18.56 -65.98 30.43
C SER A 137 -19.64 -65.08 29.85
N LEU A 138 -20.87 -65.11 30.38
CA LEU A 138 -21.98 -64.24 29.97
C LEU A 138 -21.70 -62.76 30.28
N SER A 139 -21.04 -62.48 31.40
CA SER A 139 -20.59 -61.13 31.78
C SER A 139 -19.49 -60.59 30.84
N GLU A 140 -18.52 -61.44 30.48
CA GLU A 140 -17.49 -61.16 29.47
C GLU A 140 -18.12 -60.93 28.08
N GLU A 141 -19.02 -61.80 27.63
CA GLU A 141 -19.75 -61.67 26.36
C GLU A 141 -20.51 -60.32 26.30
N ALA A 142 -21.23 -59.97 27.36
CA ALA A 142 -21.93 -58.69 27.49
C ALA A 142 -20.97 -57.48 27.53
N ARG A 143 -19.77 -57.62 28.10
CA ARG A 143 -18.70 -56.62 28.08
C ARG A 143 -18.15 -56.43 26.66
N VAL A 144 -17.90 -57.52 25.93
CA VAL A 144 -17.42 -57.53 24.54
C VAL A 144 -18.46 -56.90 23.61
N ILE A 145 -19.75 -57.20 23.78
CA ILE A 145 -20.84 -56.59 23.00
C ILE A 145 -20.92 -55.07 23.26
N LYS A 146 -20.81 -54.64 24.52
CA LYS A 146 -20.77 -53.20 24.88
C LYS A 146 -19.57 -52.50 24.24
N LEU A 147 -18.38 -53.10 24.27
CA LEU A 147 -17.18 -52.52 23.66
C LEU A 147 -17.29 -52.42 22.13
N HIS A 148 -17.81 -53.44 21.44
CA HIS A 148 -18.08 -53.36 20.00
C HIS A 148 -19.08 -52.26 19.65
N LYS A 149 -20.14 -52.10 20.45
CA LYS A 149 -21.12 -51.01 20.26
C LYS A 149 -20.46 -49.64 20.42
N ILE A 150 -19.66 -49.43 21.47
CA ILE A 150 -18.93 -48.18 21.70
C ILE A 150 -17.96 -47.89 20.54
N LEU A 151 -17.24 -48.91 20.03
CA LEU A 151 -16.35 -48.74 18.88
C LEU A 151 -17.14 -48.28 17.64
N GLN A 152 -18.23 -48.98 17.32
CA GLN A 152 -19.10 -48.65 16.19
C GLN A 152 -19.74 -47.25 16.32
N GLU A 153 -20.10 -46.82 17.53
CA GLU A 153 -20.61 -45.47 17.79
C GLU A 153 -19.52 -44.40 17.59
N LYS A 154 -18.26 -44.68 17.96
CA LYS A 154 -17.12 -43.79 17.68
C LYS A 154 -16.78 -43.72 16.20
N ASP A 155 -16.77 -44.85 15.48
CA ASP A 155 -16.50 -44.89 14.04
C ASP A 155 -17.55 -44.07 13.27
N ARG A 156 -18.84 -44.21 13.64
CA ARG A 156 -19.93 -43.39 13.08
C ARG A 156 -19.77 -41.90 13.41
N ALA A 157 -19.40 -41.56 14.64
CA ALA A 157 -19.19 -40.17 15.04
C ALA A 157 -18.05 -39.52 14.23
N TRP A 158 -16.91 -40.20 14.11
CA TRP A 158 -15.79 -39.76 13.28
C TRP A 158 -16.16 -39.66 11.79
N GLN A 159 -16.97 -40.58 11.25
CA GLN A 159 -17.44 -40.49 9.87
C GLN A 159 -18.32 -39.25 9.64
N VAL A 160 -19.23 -38.93 10.57
CA VAL A 160 -20.07 -37.71 10.51
C VAL A 160 -19.22 -36.44 10.67
N GLU A 161 -18.24 -36.44 11.58
CA GLU A 161 -17.32 -35.32 11.79
C GLU A 161 -16.44 -35.06 10.55
N LEU A 162 -15.92 -36.11 9.92
CA LEU A 162 -15.11 -36.02 8.70
C LEU A 162 -15.95 -35.59 7.48
N GLU A 163 -17.22 -36.01 7.41
CA GLU A 163 -18.18 -35.45 6.44
C GLU A 163 -18.50 -33.98 6.71
N ALA A 164 -18.62 -33.55 7.96
CA ALA A 164 -18.88 -32.16 8.32
C ALA A 164 -17.69 -31.26 7.94
N VAL A 165 -16.46 -31.67 8.27
CA VAL A 165 -15.22 -30.98 7.85
C VAL A 165 -15.12 -30.92 6.33
N ARG A 166 -15.46 -32.00 5.61
CA ARG A 166 -15.47 -31.99 4.14
C ARG A 166 -16.52 -31.04 3.54
N LYS A 167 -17.71 -30.94 4.16
CA LYS A 167 -18.75 -29.98 3.77
C LYS A 167 -18.28 -28.54 4.04
N GLN A 168 -17.68 -28.28 5.20
CA GLN A 168 -17.12 -26.97 5.55
C GLN A 168 -16.03 -26.54 4.57
N HIS A 169 -15.03 -27.38 4.31
CA HIS A 169 -13.99 -27.11 3.30
C HIS A 169 -14.57 -26.86 1.90
N SER A 170 -15.69 -27.51 1.54
CA SER A 170 -16.36 -27.22 0.26
C SER A 170 -16.95 -25.80 0.24
N VAL A 171 -17.56 -25.36 1.34
CA VAL A 171 -18.09 -24.00 1.49
C VAL A 171 -16.96 -22.98 1.50
N ASP A 172 -15.93 -23.19 2.34
CA ASP A 172 -14.76 -22.31 2.45
C ASP A 172 -14.04 -22.16 1.10
N SER A 173 -13.90 -23.25 0.33
CA SER A 173 -13.31 -23.21 -1.01
C SER A 173 -14.15 -22.42 -2.02
N THR A 174 -15.48 -22.44 -1.91
CA THR A 174 -16.36 -21.59 -2.75
C THR A 174 -16.37 -20.12 -2.32
N ALA A 175 -16.31 -19.86 -1.01
CA ALA A 175 -16.18 -18.50 -0.47
C ALA A 175 -14.83 -17.87 -0.85
N LEU A 176 -13.74 -18.64 -0.79
CA LEU A 176 -12.41 -18.20 -1.22
C LEU A 176 -12.37 -17.90 -2.72
N ALA A 177 -12.96 -18.74 -3.56
CA ALA A 177 -13.07 -18.47 -5.00
C ALA A 177 -13.85 -17.16 -5.27
N SER A 178 -15.03 -17.01 -4.66
CA SER A 178 -15.84 -15.78 -4.79
C SER A 178 -15.11 -14.54 -4.28
N ALA A 179 -14.26 -14.66 -3.26
CA ALA A 179 -13.46 -13.54 -2.75
C ALA A 179 -12.30 -13.18 -3.69
N ILE A 180 -11.71 -14.17 -4.39
CA ILE A 180 -10.69 -13.93 -5.42
C ILE A 180 -11.33 -13.25 -6.64
N ASP A 181 -12.46 -13.75 -7.13
CA ASP A 181 -13.21 -13.15 -8.25
C ASP A 181 -13.58 -11.68 -7.95
N GLU A 182 -14.02 -11.39 -6.72
CA GLU A 182 -14.33 -10.04 -6.24
C GLU A 182 -13.10 -9.14 -6.15
N ILE A 183 -11.95 -9.66 -5.69
CA ILE A 183 -10.68 -8.92 -5.66
C ILE A 183 -10.20 -8.58 -7.08
N GLU A 184 -10.30 -9.50 -8.03
CA GLU A 184 -9.97 -9.22 -9.44
C GLU A 184 -10.92 -8.20 -10.06
N ARG A 185 -12.22 -8.29 -9.76
CA ARG A 185 -13.24 -7.31 -10.19
C ARG A 185 -12.96 -5.91 -9.64
N LEU A 186 -12.65 -5.79 -8.34
CA LEU A 186 -12.30 -4.52 -7.68
C LEU A 186 -10.99 -3.94 -8.21
N LYS A 187 -9.98 -4.79 -8.46
CA LYS A 187 -8.71 -4.38 -9.09
C LYS A 187 -8.94 -3.78 -10.47
N GLY A 188 -9.77 -4.41 -11.31
CA GLY A 188 -10.14 -3.87 -12.63
C GLY A 188 -10.89 -2.54 -12.55
N GLN A 189 -11.73 -2.34 -11.52
CA GLN A 189 -12.37 -1.04 -11.27
C GLN A 189 -11.38 0.03 -10.83
N LEU A 190 -10.40 -0.29 -9.99
CA LEU A 190 -9.33 0.63 -9.59
C LEU A 190 -8.46 1.05 -10.79
N GLU A 191 -8.10 0.10 -11.67
CA GLU A 191 -7.31 0.37 -12.87
C GLU A 191 -8.07 1.25 -13.87
N LEU A 192 -9.38 0.99 -14.08
CA LEU A 192 -10.24 1.84 -14.88
C LEU A 192 -10.42 3.24 -14.28
N LEU A 193 -10.58 3.34 -12.95
CA LEU A 193 -10.71 4.62 -12.26
C LEU A 193 -9.42 5.44 -12.40
N ALA A 194 -8.25 4.85 -12.16
CA ALA A 194 -6.96 5.49 -12.36
C ALA A 194 -6.73 5.96 -13.81
N ALA A 195 -7.16 5.17 -14.81
CA ALA A 195 -7.11 5.58 -16.22
C ALA A 195 -8.04 6.79 -16.49
N SER A 196 -9.28 6.77 -15.97
CA SER A 196 -10.22 7.88 -16.13
C SER A 196 -9.78 9.16 -15.41
N GLU A 197 -9.08 9.02 -14.28
CA GLU A 197 -8.45 10.12 -13.57
C GLU A 197 -7.26 10.70 -14.35
N ALA A 198 -6.43 9.86 -14.97
CA ALA A 198 -5.31 10.32 -15.80
C ALA A 198 -5.77 11.08 -17.07
N GLU A 199 -6.93 10.75 -17.65
CA GLU A 199 -7.54 11.58 -18.70
C GLU A 199 -8.16 12.87 -18.13
N ARG A 200 -8.75 12.82 -16.93
CA ARG A 200 -9.27 14.01 -16.22
C ARG A 200 -8.16 15.01 -15.89
N THR A 201 -6.98 14.56 -15.47
CA THR A 201 -5.84 15.46 -15.20
C THR A 201 -5.31 16.08 -16.49
N LYS A 202 -5.13 15.31 -17.57
CA LYS A 202 -4.76 15.85 -18.89
C LYS A 202 -5.73 16.93 -19.39
N HIS A 203 -7.04 16.73 -19.22
CA HIS A 203 -8.04 17.74 -19.59
C HIS A 203 -7.95 19.00 -18.71
N ALA A 204 -7.65 18.86 -17.42
CA ALA A 204 -7.39 20.00 -16.54
C ALA A 204 -6.07 20.72 -16.90
N GLU A 205 -5.03 19.99 -17.28
CA GLU A 205 -3.75 20.51 -17.75
C GLU A 205 -3.90 21.29 -19.06
N SER A 206 -4.64 20.75 -20.05
CA SER A 206 -4.90 21.44 -21.32
C SER A 206 -5.74 22.71 -21.11
N ALA A 207 -6.80 22.65 -20.31
CA ALA A 207 -7.60 23.83 -19.97
C ALA A 207 -6.79 24.89 -19.22
N ASN A 208 -5.87 24.49 -18.33
CA ASN A 208 -4.95 25.42 -17.67
C ASN A 208 -3.95 26.03 -18.66
N ALA A 209 -3.42 25.26 -19.62
CA ALA A 209 -2.53 25.79 -20.66
C ALA A 209 -3.25 26.83 -21.56
N GLU A 210 -4.50 26.56 -21.95
CA GLU A 210 -5.36 27.51 -22.66
C GLU A 210 -5.61 28.78 -21.83
N LEU A 211 -5.93 28.65 -20.54
CA LEU A 211 -6.12 29.80 -19.64
C LEU A 211 -4.85 30.64 -19.46
N GLN A 212 -3.65 30.05 -19.43
CA GLN A 212 -2.41 30.81 -19.37
C GLN A 212 -2.09 31.50 -20.72
N SER A 213 -2.39 30.86 -21.86
CA SER A 213 -2.32 31.48 -23.19
C SER A 213 -3.25 32.70 -23.29
N LEU A 214 -4.50 32.56 -22.86
CA LEU A 214 -5.47 33.66 -22.82
C LEU A 214 -5.06 34.80 -21.87
N LYS A 215 -4.42 34.49 -20.73
CA LYS A 215 -3.83 35.50 -19.83
C LYS A 215 -2.66 36.25 -20.48
N GLY A 216 -1.82 35.57 -21.26
CA GLY A 216 -0.77 36.19 -22.07
C GLY A 216 -1.35 37.18 -23.08
N ASN A 217 -2.30 36.73 -23.90
CA ASN A 217 -3.01 37.57 -24.88
C ASN A 217 -3.72 38.76 -24.22
N LEU A 218 -4.28 38.58 -23.01
CA LEU A 218 -4.88 39.68 -22.23
C LEU A 218 -3.83 40.69 -21.76
N ALA A 219 -2.66 40.25 -21.30
CA ALA A 219 -1.56 41.15 -20.91
C ALA A 219 -1.02 41.94 -22.13
N GLU A 220 -0.89 41.30 -23.29
CA GLU A 220 -0.49 41.96 -24.54
C GLU A 220 -1.51 43.00 -25.00
N THR A 221 -2.82 42.67 -24.98
CA THR A 221 -3.88 43.63 -25.35
C THR A 221 -4.01 44.79 -24.37
N LEU A 222 -3.79 44.57 -23.06
CA LEU A 222 -3.70 45.65 -22.07
C LEU A 222 -2.48 46.56 -22.30
N SER A 223 -1.32 45.99 -22.64
CA SER A 223 -0.12 46.75 -23.01
C SER A 223 -0.34 47.61 -24.28
N LEU A 224 -0.99 47.04 -25.29
CA LEU A 224 -1.39 47.76 -26.50
C LEU A 224 -2.37 48.91 -26.20
N LEU A 225 -3.38 48.68 -25.36
CA LEU A 225 -4.34 49.71 -24.94
C LEU A 225 -3.67 50.85 -24.17
N GLU A 226 -2.73 50.56 -23.27
CA GLU A 226 -1.97 51.58 -22.55
C GLU A 226 -1.07 52.40 -23.49
N ASN A 227 -0.43 51.76 -24.48
CA ASN A 227 0.30 52.46 -25.53
C ASN A 227 -0.63 53.36 -26.38
N MET A 228 -1.80 52.88 -26.81
CA MET A 228 -2.78 53.69 -27.55
C MET A 228 -3.30 54.87 -26.71
N LYS A 229 -3.49 54.68 -25.40
CA LYS A 229 -3.88 55.72 -24.44
C LYS A 229 -2.82 56.81 -24.29
N ASN A 230 -1.53 56.45 -24.29
CA ASN A 230 -0.44 57.41 -24.29
C ASN A 230 -0.39 58.18 -25.63
N GLN A 231 -0.46 57.50 -26.77
CA GLN A 231 -0.55 58.15 -28.09
C GLN A 231 -1.73 59.12 -28.21
N LEU A 232 -2.89 58.78 -27.63
CA LEU A 232 -4.06 59.67 -27.58
C LEU A 232 -3.84 60.90 -26.69
N LYS A 233 -3.13 60.76 -25.56
CA LYS A 233 -2.73 61.89 -24.72
C LYS A 233 -1.79 62.83 -25.49
N ASP A 234 -0.76 62.28 -26.12
CA ASP A 234 0.26 63.06 -26.84
C ASP A 234 -0.37 63.76 -28.07
N SER A 235 -1.28 63.08 -28.77
CA SER A 235 -2.11 63.67 -29.82
C SER A 235 -2.91 64.86 -29.31
N LYS A 236 -3.63 64.70 -28.18
CA LYS A 236 -4.42 65.79 -27.57
C LYS A 236 -3.55 66.96 -27.07
N GLU A 237 -2.33 66.69 -26.60
CA GLU A 237 -1.37 67.72 -26.21
C GLU A 237 -0.87 68.51 -27.43
N SER A 238 -0.60 67.82 -28.54
CA SER A 238 -0.28 68.46 -29.83
C SER A 238 -1.46 69.25 -30.42
N GLU A 239 -2.69 68.75 -30.27
CA GLU A 239 -3.91 69.44 -30.67
C GLU A 239 -4.10 70.74 -29.89
N ALA A 240 -3.94 70.71 -28.55
CA ALA A 240 -4.03 71.89 -27.70
C ALA A 240 -2.95 72.93 -28.05
N HIS A 241 -1.73 72.50 -28.39
CA HIS A 241 -0.68 73.39 -28.86
C HIS A 241 -1.02 74.03 -30.22
N ALA A 242 -1.56 73.25 -31.17
CA ALA A 242 -2.02 73.77 -32.47
C ALA A 242 -3.20 74.75 -32.32
N GLN A 243 -4.17 74.45 -31.44
CA GLN A 243 -5.28 75.37 -31.13
C GLN A 243 -4.78 76.69 -30.52
N ALA A 244 -3.79 76.64 -29.62
CA ALA A 244 -3.18 77.84 -29.04
C ALA A 244 -2.49 78.71 -30.10
N LEU A 245 -1.74 78.10 -31.03
CA LEU A 245 -1.08 78.80 -32.13
C LEU A 245 -2.09 79.38 -33.15
N VAL A 246 -3.20 78.70 -33.40
CA VAL A 246 -4.32 79.26 -34.18
C VAL A 246 -4.94 80.46 -33.45
N GLY A 247 -5.13 80.38 -32.13
CA GLY A 247 -5.60 81.51 -31.32
C GLY A 247 -4.66 82.72 -31.37
N GLU A 248 -3.35 82.50 -31.27
CA GLU A 248 -2.36 83.58 -31.38
C GLU A 248 -2.36 84.21 -32.78
N THR A 249 -2.35 83.41 -33.84
CA THR A 249 -2.36 83.92 -35.22
C THR A 249 -3.67 84.64 -35.59
N LEU A 250 -4.80 84.27 -34.99
CA LEU A 250 -6.06 85.03 -35.09
C LEU A 250 -5.95 86.40 -34.39
N LEU A 251 -5.39 86.48 -33.18
CA LEU A 251 -5.17 87.77 -32.50
C LEU A 251 -4.19 88.67 -33.27
N GLN A 252 -3.13 88.09 -33.84
CA GLN A 252 -2.22 88.80 -34.74
C GLN A 252 -2.95 89.32 -35.99
N LEU A 253 -3.86 88.52 -36.58
CA LEU A 253 -4.66 88.90 -37.74
C LEU A 253 -5.69 90.00 -37.41
N GLU A 254 -6.32 89.99 -36.23
CA GLU A 254 -7.24 91.05 -35.79
C GLU A 254 -6.49 92.37 -35.52
N SER A 255 -5.28 92.31 -34.97
CA SER A 255 -4.39 93.46 -34.82
C SER A 255 -3.95 94.04 -36.18
N ALA A 256 -3.56 93.17 -37.13
CA ALA A 256 -3.26 93.56 -38.50
C ALA A 256 -4.49 94.14 -39.24
N ARG A 257 -5.67 93.59 -38.99
CA ARG A 257 -6.93 94.07 -39.58
C ARG A 257 -7.32 95.45 -39.06
N THR A 258 -7.31 95.66 -37.74
CA THR A 258 -7.69 96.93 -37.12
C THR A 258 -6.73 98.06 -37.48
N THR A 259 -5.44 97.77 -37.61
CA THR A 259 -4.45 98.74 -38.13
C THR A 259 -4.67 99.06 -39.62
N VAL A 260 -5.01 98.08 -40.47
CA VAL A 260 -5.40 98.33 -41.88
C VAL A 260 -6.71 99.12 -42.00
N GLU A 261 -7.70 98.87 -41.14
CA GLU A 261 -8.96 99.63 -41.11
C GLU A 261 -8.73 101.09 -40.65
N ALA A 262 -7.84 101.31 -39.66
CA ALA A 262 -7.43 102.65 -39.26
C ALA A 262 -6.70 103.41 -40.39
N LEU A 263 -5.77 102.76 -41.10
CA LEU A 263 -5.07 103.34 -42.26
C LEU A 263 -6.03 103.65 -43.42
N ARG A 264 -7.07 102.84 -43.63
CA ARG A 264 -8.13 103.13 -44.61
C ARG A 264 -8.96 104.35 -44.23
N LEU A 265 -9.33 104.49 -42.95
CA LEU A 265 -10.06 105.68 -42.47
C LEU A 265 -9.23 106.96 -42.58
N ASP A 266 -7.91 106.87 -42.36
CA ASP A 266 -7.01 108.01 -42.56
C ASP A 266 -6.87 108.37 -44.04
N GLY A 267 -6.71 107.37 -44.91
CA GLY A 267 -6.75 107.53 -46.37
C GLY A 267 -8.05 108.17 -46.87
N MET A 268 -9.21 107.73 -46.35
CA MET A 268 -10.51 108.35 -46.68
C MET A 268 -10.54 109.83 -46.28
N LYS A 269 -10.20 110.18 -45.04
CA LYS A 269 -10.12 111.59 -44.59
C LYS A 269 -9.17 112.42 -45.44
N SER A 270 -8.03 111.85 -45.86
CA SER A 270 -7.09 112.50 -46.76
C SER A 270 -7.70 112.78 -48.13
N THR A 271 -8.43 111.82 -48.71
CA THR A 271 -9.16 112.02 -49.98
C THR A 271 -10.36 112.96 -49.84
N GLU A 272 -11.06 112.96 -48.70
CA GLU A 272 -12.15 113.90 -48.41
C GLU A 272 -11.62 115.33 -48.27
N ALA A 273 -10.50 115.54 -47.58
CA ALA A 273 -9.83 116.83 -47.52
C ALA A 273 -9.34 117.29 -48.90
N TYR A 274 -8.75 116.39 -49.70
CA TYR A 274 -8.34 116.70 -51.08
C TYR A 274 -9.54 117.07 -51.96
N ASN A 275 -10.67 116.34 -51.85
CA ASN A 275 -11.89 116.63 -52.57
C ASN A 275 -12.59 117.92 -52.08
N SER A 276 -12.51 118.23 -50.78
CA SER A 276 -12.97 119.51 -50.24
C SER A 276 -12.17 120.65 -50.87
N ILE A 277 -10.84 120.58 -50.80
CA ILE A 277 -9.93 121.56 -51.43
C ILE A 277 -10.15 121.68 -52.94
N ALA A 278 -10.40 120.57 -53.64
CA ALA A 278 -10.74 120.60 -55.07
C ALA A 278 -12.10 121.25 -55.33
N SER A 279 -13.10 121.00 -54.48
CA SER A 279 -14.42 121.61 -54.58
C SER A 279 -14.44 123.08 -54.16
N GLU A 280 -13.60 123.48 -53.20
CA GLU A 280 -13.35 124.87 -52.80
C GLU A 280 -12.58 125.61 -53.89
N LEU A 281 -11.63 124.95 -54.57
CA LEU A 281 -10.95 125.47 -55.74
C LEU A 281 -11.92 125.64 -56.93
N ASP A 282 -12.82 124.69 -57.18
CA ASP A 282 -13.82 124.80 -58.25
C ASP A 282 -14.96 125.75 -57.90
N GLN A 283 -15.34 125.88 -56.62
CA GLN A 283 -16.19 126.97 -56.12
C GLN A 283 -15.49 128.32 -56.19
N SER A 284 -14.17 128.38 -55.99
CA SER A 284 -13.37 129.60 -56.13
C SER A 284 -13.26 130.00 -57.61
N LYS A 285 -13.00 129.07 -58.52
CA LYS A 285 -13.13 129.30 -59.98
C LYS A 285 -14.55 129.72 -60.36
N ALA A 286 -15.57 129.03 -59.84
CA ALA A 286 -16.95 129.38 -60.09
C ALA A 286 -17.28 130.78 -59.52
N HIS A 287 -16.75 131.16 -58.37
CA HIS A 287 -16.92 132.50 -57.78
C HIS A 287 -16.02 133.55 -58.44
N ILE A 288 -14.94 133.18 -59.12
CA ILE A 288 -14.21 134.07 -60.05
C ILE A 288 -15.08 134.30 -61.29
N ASN A 289 -15.53 133.23 -61.95
CA ASN A 289 -16.43 133.29 -63.10
C ASN A 289 -17.77 133.98 -62.75
N LEU A 290 -18.26 133.85 -61.51
CA LEU A 290 -19.50 134.42 -60.97
C LEU A 290 -19.19 135.66 -60.11
N LEU A 291 -17.97 136.22 -60.17
CA LEU A 291 -17.66 137.62 -59.88
C LEU A 291 -17.50 138.37 -61.20
N GLU A 292 -16.80 137.81 -62.20
CA GLU A 292 -16.93 138.18 -63.61
C GLU A 292 -18.40 138.15 -64.08
N GLU A 293 -19.22 137.31 -63.44
CA GLU A 293 -20.67 137.20 -63.60
C GLU A 293 -21.43 137.43 -62.26
N LEU A 294 -20.91 138.20 -61.27
CA LEU A 294 -21.71 139.02 -60.27
C LEU A 294 -21.60 140.53 -60.45
N VAL A 295 -20.69 140.85 -61.34
CA VAL A 295 -21.12 141.44 -62.59
C VAL A 295 -22.44 140.67 -63.24
N SER A 296 -23.24 139.66 -62.59
CA SER A 296 -24.65 138.85 -62.59
C SER A 296 -25.47 137.94 -61.37
N LYS A 297 -25.66 136.53 -61.10
CA LYS A 297 -26.90 135.73 -60.36
C LYS A 297 -27.03 134.21 -59.58
N LEU A 298 -28.14 133.65 -58.82
CA LEU A 298 -28.36 132.26 -57.95
C LEU A 298 -29.82 131.54 -57.40
N LYS A 299 -30.08 130.23 -56.79
CA LYS A 299 -31.38 129.48 -56.08
C LYS A 299 -31.50 127.92 -55.38
N ALA A 300 -32.57 127.31 -54.59
CA ALA A 300 -32.85 125.84 -53.92
C ALA A 300 -34.26 125.23 -53.14
N ASP A 301 -34.57 123.90 -52.66
CA ASP A 301 -35.87 123.21 -51.90
C ASP A 301 -36.04 121.62 -51.22
N LEU A 302 -37.09 121.03 -50.40
CA LEU A 302 -37.31 119.59 -49.60
C LEU A 302 -38.73 118.86 -48.92
N ILE A 303 -38.92 117.50 -48.42
CA ILE A 303 -39.81 116.73 -47.23
C ILE A 303 -40.88 115.37 -47.27
N ILE A 304 -41.19 114.37 -46.22
CA ILE A 304 -42.30 113.15 -46.04
C ILE A 304 -42.60 112.11 -44.69
N ALA A 305 -43.67 111.14 -44.44
CA ALA A 305 -44.02 110.08 -43.23
C ALA A 305 -45.22 108.83 -43.15
N SER A 306 -45.49 107.83 -42.12
CA SER A 306 -46.62 106.63 -41.93
C SER A 306 -46.94 105.59 -40.58
N GLY A 307 -47.93 104.53 -40.42
CA GLY A 307 -48.35 103.41 -39.28
C GLY A 307 -49.69 102.34 -39.32
N ASN A 308 -50.37 101.30 -38.54
CA ASN A 308 -50.51 100.20 -37.33
C ASN A 308 -51.89 99.17 -37.23
N VAL A 309 -52.52 98.10 -36.43
CA VAL A 309 -52.55 96.87 -35.33
C VAL A 309 -54.04 96.05 -35.03
N SER A 310 -54.67 94.93 -34.30
CA SER A 310 -54.74 93.57 -33.36
C SER A 310 -56.21 92.71 -33.18
N GLN A 311 -56.85 91.61 -32.44
CA GLN A 311 -56.87 90.28 -31.48
C GLN A 311 -58.37 89.52 -31.09
N ASN A 312 -58.99 88.39 -30.36
CA ASN A 312 -59.01 86.96 -29.56
C ASN A 312 -60.53 86.24 -29.16
N GLN A 313 -61.15 85.11 -28.45
CA GLN A 313 -61.20 83.67 -27.67
C GLN A 313 -62.70 82.99 -27.16
N THR A 314 -63.30 81.84 -26.47
CA THR A 314 -63.27 80.32 -25.84
C THR A 314 -64.64 79.54 -25.13
N GLY A 315 -64.87 78.17 -24.67
CA GLY A 315 -66.15 77.40 -23.95
C GLY A 315 -66.32 75.78 -23.39
N ASP A 316 -67.45 75.12 -22.73
CA ASP A 316 -67.74 73.64 -22.02
C ASP A 316 -69.29 73.02 -21.60
N HIS A 317 -69.97 71.89 -20.95
CA HIS A 317 -69.99 70.44 -20.17
C HIS A 317 -71.40 69.45 -19.89
N ASP A 318 -71.63 68.29 -19.04
CA ASP A 318 -72.86 67.19 -18.85
C ASP A 318 -73.14 66.04 -17.59
N LEU A 319 -74.28 65.16 -17.35
CA LEU A 319 -74.62 63.92 -16.32
C LEU A 319 -76.01 62.91 -16.18
N GLN A 320 -76.22 61.69 -15.41
CA GLN A 320 -77.41 60.56 -15.33
C GLN A 320 -77.82 59.47 -14.06
N GLN A 321 -78.90 58.48 -13.97
CA GLN A 321 -79.47 57.45 -12.79
C GLN A 321 -80.45 56.03 -12.90
N GLU A 322 -81.09 55.29 -11.82
CA GLU A 322 -81.70 53.77 -11.55
C GLU A 322 -83.24 53.32 -10.92
N PHE A 323 -83.94 52.18 -10.31
CA PHE A 323 -84.03 50.65 -9.73
C PHE A 323 -85.50 49.80 -9.37
N GLY A 324 -85.74 48.54 -8.68
CA GLY A 324 -87.09 47.65 -8.34
C GLY A 324 -87.32 46.24 -7.39
N GLU A 325 -88.53 45.46 -7.13
CA GLU A 325 -88.89 44.21 -6.13
C GLU A 325 -90.20 43.07 -6.15
N LYS A 326 -90.62 42.09 -5.15
CA LYS A 326 -91.63 40.79 -5.08
C LYS A 326 -92.51 40.23 -3.73
N GLN A 327 -93.26 39.09 -3.24
CA GLN A 327 -93.89 37.57 -3.35
C GLN A 327 -94.86 36.96 -2.06
N GLU A 328 -95.63 35.79 -1.62
CA GLU A 328 -96.45 34.39 -1.88
C GLU A 328 -97.25 33.49 -0.65
N ASN A 329 -98.17 32.36 -0.71
CA ASN A 329 -98.91 31.38 0.39
C ASN A 329 -99.92 30.07 0.00
N VAL A 330 -100.73 29.02 0.63
CA VAL A 330 -101.33 28.19 1.90
C VAL A 330 -102.21 26.77 1.61
N GLU A 331 -102.99 25.72 2.26
CA GLU A 331 -103.73 24.97 3.51
C GLU A 331 -104.14 23.32 3.37
N SER A 332 -104.96 22.28 3.97
CA SER A 332 -106.06 21.70 5.02
C SER A 332 -106.22 20.02 5.22
N ASN A 333 -107.09 19.02 5.80
CA ASN A 333 -108.36 18.58 6.69
C ASN A 333 -108.69 16.96 7.16
N GLN A 334 -109.81 16.38 7.86
CA GLN A 334 -110.09 14.88 8.45
C GLN A 334 -111.55 14.12 8.90
N THR A 335 -111.75 12.81 9.51
CA THR A 335 -113.08 11.86 9.71
C THR A 335 -113.59 10.83 10.99
N GLU A 336 -114.21 9.51 10.95
CA GLU A 336 -115.36 8.72 11.80
C GLU A 336 -115.40 7.15 12.48
N ALA A 337 -116.54 6.43 13.05
CA ALA A 337 -116.72 4.95 13.73
C ALA A 337 -118.13 4.11 14.25
N GLU A 338 -118.19 2.71 14.66
CA GLU A 338 -119.28 1.55 14.75
C GLU A 338 -119.50 0.46 15.97
N PHE A 339 -120.55 0.49 16.84
CA PHE A 339 -120.59 -0.10 18.23
C PHE A 339 -120.47 -1.63 18.57
N HIS A 340 -121.37 -2.55 18.19
CA HIS A 340 -121.32 -3.94 18.73
C HIS A 340 -120.13 -4.74 18.15
N THR A 341 -119.85 -4.53 16.87
CA THR A 341 -118.61 -4.93 16.21
C THR A 341 -117.41 -4.35 16.96
N LEU A 342 -117.44 -3.06 17.33
CA LEU A 342 -116.45 -2.41 18.21
C LEU A 342 -116.22 -3.16 19.53
N LYS A 343 -117.20 -3.87 20.11
CA LYS A 343 -116.99 -4.54 21.41
C LYS A 343 -116.21 -5.84 21.27
N SER A 344 -116.48 -6.65 20.25
CA SER A 344 -115.64 -7.80 19.88
C SER A 344 -114.27 -7.33 19.40
N GLU A 345 -114.25 -6.27 18.60
CA GLU A 345 -113.04 -5.67 18.05
C GLU A 345 -112.17 -5.08 19.16
N VAL A 346 -112.72 -4.35 20.14
CA VAL A 346 -111.97 -3.86 21.31
C VAL A 346 -111.36 -4.99 22.14
N LYS A 347 -112.00 -6.17 22.23
CA LYS A 347 -111.36 -7.34 22.87
C LYS A 347 -110.18 -7.87 22.04
N ARG A 348 -110.33 -7.93 20.70
CA ARG A 348 -109.26 -8.30 19.76
C ARG A 348 -108.10 -7.29 19.81
N LEU A 349 -108.41 -6.01 19.69
CA LEU A 349 -107.50 -4.87 19.75
C LEU A 349 -106.73 -4.79 21.06
N ARG A 350 -107.38 -5.07 22.21
CA ARG A 350 -106.68 -5.17 23.50
C ARG A 350 -105.66 -6.29 23.53
N SER A 351 -106.00 -7.47 23.01
CA SER A 351 -105.05 -8.59 22.92
C SER A 351 -103.92 -8.28 21.92
N THR A 352 -104.20 -7.66 20.77
CA THR A 352 -103.14 -7.24 19.85
C THR A 352 -102.27 -6.13 20.41
N LEU A 353 -102.85 -5.21 21.20
CA LEU A 353 -102.13 -4.14 21.90
C LEU A 353 -101.20 -4.72 22.97
N GLU A 354 -101.68 -5.63 23.81
CA GLU A 354 -100.88 -6.33 24.81
C GLU A 354 -99.72 -7.13 24.17
N THR A 355 -99.96 -7.78 23.02
CA THR A 355 -98.88 -8.44 22.23
C THR A 355 -97.97 -7.47 21.46
N ALA A 356 -98.35 -6.21 21.31
CA ALA A 356 -97.52 -5.17 20.69
C ALA A 356 -96.69 -4.41 21.75
N GLU A 357 -97.27 -4.16 22.93
CA GLU A 357 -96.63 -3.55 24.09
C GLU A 357 -95.55 -4.46 24.68
N THR A 358 -95.82 -5.76 24.80
CA THR A 358 -94.80 -6.75 25.19
C THR A 358 -93.65 -6.83 24.18
N LYS A 359 -93.94 -6.88 22.87
CA LYS A 359 -92.91 -6.82 21.82
C LYS A 359 -92.12 -5.52 21.83
N TYR A 360 -92.78 -4.38 22.00
CA TYR A 360 -92.13 -3.08 22.10
C TYR A 360 -91.16 -3.03 23.29
N HIS A 361 -91.52 -3.58 24.45
CA HIS A 361 -90.62 -3.69 25.58
C HIS A 361 -89.49 -4.72 25.38
N GLU A 362 -89.74 -5.81 24.64
CA GLU A 362 -88.71 -6.78 24.24
C GLU A 362 -87.69 -6.14 23.27
N GLU A 363 -88.16 -5.46 22.22
CA GLU A 363 -87.34 -4.69 21.27
C GLU A 363 -86.59 -3.55 21.96
N GLN A 364 -87.21 -2.83 22.89
CA GLN A 364 -86.57 -1.80 23.73
C GLN A 364 -85.46 -2.40 24.60
N THR A 365 -85.68 -3.59 25.17
CA THR A 365 -84.68 -4.31 25.96
C THR A 365 -83.52 -4.79 25.08
N GLN A 366 -83.82 -5.37 23.92
CA GLN A 366 -82.82 -5.81 22.94
C GLN A 366 -81.98 -4.64 22.41
N SER A 367 -82.63 -3.53 22.05
CA SER A 367 -81.99 -2.30 21.57
C SER A 367 -81.08 -1.67 22.64
N THR A 368 -81.52 -1.57 23.89
CA THR A 368 -80.69 -1.03 24.98
C THR A 368 -79.52 -1.95 25.37
N VAL A 369 -79.65 -3.27 25.19
CA VAL A 369 -78.51 -4.22 25.33
C VAL A 369 -77.53 -4.07 24.17
N GLN A 370 -78.01 -4.01 22.93
CA GLN A 370 -77.17 -3.81 21.74
C GLN A 370 -76.39 -2.49 21.82
N LEU A 371 -77.08 -1.38 22.14
CA LEU A 371 -76.46 -0.06 22.33
C LEU A 371 -75.39 -0.07 23.43
N ARG A 372 -75.62 -0.80 24.54
CA ARG A 372 -74.60 -0.95 25.60
C ARG A 372 -73.36 -1.68 25.10
N SER A 373 -73.53 -2.81 24.40
CA SER A 373 -72.41 -3.58 23.85
C SER A 373 -71.64 -2.84 22.75
N ALA A 374 -72.34 -2.03 21.93
CA ALA A 374 -71.71 -1.18 20.93
C ALA A 374 -70.87 -0.07 21.58
N ASN A 375 -71.40 0.58 22.63
CA ASN A 375 -70.66 1.60 23.39
C ASN A 375 -69.44 1.01 24.10
N GLU A 376 -69.57 -0.17 24.72
CA GLU A 376 -68.46 -0.86 25.39
C GLU A 376 -67.31 -1.21 24.41
N LEU A 377 -67.66 -1.70 23.21
CA LEU A 377 -66.69 -1.94 22.13
C LEU A 377 -66.06 -0.63 21.60
N VAL A 378 -66.82 0.47 21.54
CA VAL A 378 -66.28 1.80 21.19
C VAL A 378 -65.30 2.32 22.24
N GLU A 379 -65.57 2.15 23.54
CA GLU A 379 -64.60 2.52 24.59
C GLU A 379 -63.35 1.63 24.56
N GLN A 380 -63.48 0.33 24.26
CA GLN A 380 -62.33 -0.56 24.06
C GLN A 380 -61.47 -0.13 22.85
N ILE A 381 -62.09 0.30 21.75
CA ILE A 381 -61.39 0.84 20.58
C ILE A 381 -60.70 2.17 20.91
N LYS A 382 -61.36 3.08 21.65
CA LYS A 382 -60.74 4.33 22.12
C LYS A 382 -59.51 4.05 22.99
N PHE A 383 -59.63 3.19 24.00
CA PHE A 383 -58.54 2.84 24.90
C PHE A 383 -57.33 2.27 24.13
N THR A 384 -57.57 1.28 23.26
CA THR A 384 -56.49 0.67 22.46
C THR A 384 -55.89 1.63 21.43
N SER A 385 -56.69 2.56 20.88
CA SER A 385 -56.19 3.63 20.01
C SER A 385 -55.28 4.60 20.78
N SER A 386 -55.71 5.11 21.93
CA SER A 386 -54.92 6.05 22.74
C SER A 386 -53.67 5.41 23.36
N GLN A 387 -53.72 4.11 23.69
CA GLN A 387 -52.50 3.36 24.06
C GLN A 387 -51.50 3.37 22.90
N ARG A 388 -51.93 2.96 21.71
CA ARG A 388 -51.08 2.90 20.51
C ARG A 388 -50.56 4.28 20.08
N GLU A 389 -51.36 5.32 20.27
CA GLU A 389 -50.95 6.72 20.04
C GLU A 389 -49.81 7.13 20.99
N GLY A 390 -49.92 6.81 22.28
CA GLY A 390 -48.84 7.05 23.26
C GLY A 390 -47.57 6.23 23.00
N GLU A 391 -47.70 4.97 22.55
CA GLU A 391 -46.57 4.13 22.13
C GLU A 391 -45.84 4.74 20.91
N LEU A 392 -46.59 5.23 19.91
CA LEU A 392 -46.02 5.91 18.74
C LEU A 392 -45.39 7.27 19.10
N GLU A 393 -46.00 8.03 20.00
CA GLU A 393 -45.45 9.31 20.47
C GLU A 393 -44.14 9.11 21.25
N ALA A 394 -44.03 8.01 22.02
CA ALA A 394 -42.81 7.64 22.73
C ALA A 394 -41.67 7.26 21.76
N GLU A 395 -41.95 6.44 20.74
CA GLU A 395 -40.94 6.07 19.73
C GLU A 395 -40.54 7.28 18.85
N LEU A 396 -41.47 8.21 18.58
CA LEU A 396 -41.16 9.49 17.93
C LEU A 396 -40.23 10.35 18.79
N LYS A 397 -40.49 10.47 20.10
CA LYS A 397 -39.61 11.18 21.05
C LYS A 397 -38.22 10.54 21.13
N LYS A 398 -38.14 9.20 21.13
CA LYS A 398 -36.89 8.42 21.12
C LYS A 398 -36.09 8.64 19.82
N THR A 399 -36.69 8.38 18.67
CA THR A 399 -36.03 8.58 17.36
C THR A 399 -35.62 10.04 17.12
N LYS A 400 -36.39 11.02 17.64
CA LYS A 400 -35.97 12.43 17.63
C LYS A 400 -34.72 12.69 18.49
N ALA A 401 -34.58 12.03 19.64
CA ALA A 401 -33.37 12.14 20.46
C ALA A 401 -32.16 11.50 19.75
N GLU A 402 -32.34 10.32 19.16
CA GLU A 402 -31.32 9.63 18.34
C GLU A 402 -30.85 10.50 17.16
N ILE A 403 -31.75 11.25 16.52
CA ILE A 403 -31.42 12.19 15.44
C ILE A 403 -30.57 13.38 15.94
N GLU A 404 -30.89 13.95 17.10
CA GLU A 404 -30.09 15.06 17.66
C GLU A 404 -28.74 14.58 18.20
N GLU A 405 -28.64 13.33 18.69
CA GLU A 405 -27.36 12.70 19.07
C GLU A 405 -26.47 12.44 17.84
N LEU A 406 -27.01 11.85 16.78
CA LEU A 406 -26.30 11.66 15.51
C LEU A 406 -25.84 12.98 14.89
N LYS A 407 -26.66 14.03 15.03
CA LYS A 407 -26.33 15.39 14.59
C LYS A 407 -25.24 16.04 15.44
N ALA A 408 -25.21 15.82 16.76
CA ALA A 408 -24.11 16.25 17.62
C ALA A 408 -22.79 15.56 17.22
N HIS A 409 -22.79 14.23 17.03
CA HIS A 409 -21.62 13.51 16.53
C HIS A 409 -21.19 13.96 15.13
N LEU A 410 -22.12 14.36 14.25
CA LEU A 410 -21.79 14.94 12.95
C LEU A 410 -21.10 16.30 13.09
N MET A 411 -21.59 17.20 13.97
CA MET A 411 -20.93 18.47 14.27
C MET A 411 -19.52 18.25 14.84
N ASP A 412 -19.35 17.31 15.77
CA ASP A 412 -18.03 16.96 16.32
C ASP A 412 -17.07 16.53 15.21
N LYS A 413 -17.51 15.65 14.29
CA LYS A 413 -16.72 15.20 13.13
C LYS A 413 -16.44 16.32 12.13
N GLU A 414 -17.35 17.27 11.94
CA GLU A 414 -17.12 18.47 11.12
C GLU A 414 -16.03 19.35 11.74
N THR A 415 -16.02 19.54 13.06
CA THR A 415 -14.94 20.29 13.74
C THR A 415 -13.59 19.57 13.72
N GLU A 416 -13.56 18.24 13.81
CA GLU A 416 -12.34 17.43 13.68
C GLU A 416 -11.75 17.56 12.26
N LEU A 417 -12.60 17.48 11.23
CA LEU A 417 -12.19 17.69 9.84
C LEU A 417 -11.71 19.12 9.57
N GLN A 418 -12.35 20.14 10.16
CA GLN A 418 -11.91 21.53 10.07
C GLN A 418 -10.51 21.72 10.70
N CYS A 419 -10.26 21.16 11.89
CA CYS A 419 -8.93 21.21 12.52
C CYS A 419 -7.86 20.50 11.67
N ILE A 420 -8.20 19.36 11.06
CA ILE A 420 -7.31 18.64 10.13
C ILE A 420 -7.05 19.48 8.85
N SER A 421 -8.05 20.23 8.36
CA SER A 421 -7.85 21.15 7.22
C SER A 421 -6.90 22.29 7.58
N GLU A 422 -7.08 22.91 8.75
CA GLU A 422 -6.21 23.99 9.24
C GLU A 422 -4.76 23.50 9.49
N GLU A 423 -4.57 22.29 10.01
CA GLU A 423 -3.23 21.70 10.12
C GLU A 423 -2.63 21.43 8.74
N ASN A 424 -3.40 20.90 7.78
CA ASN A 424 -2.93 20.66 6.41
C ASN A 424 -2.56 21.96 5.68
N GLU A 425 -3.34 23.05 5.83
CA GLU A 425 -2.98 24.38 5.31
C GLU A 425 -1.71 24.92 5.98
N GLY A 426 -1.56 24.72 7.29
CA GLY A 426 -0.36 25.09 8.04
C GLY A 426 0.88 24.27 7.67
N LEU A 427 0.72 22.98 7.33
CA LEU A 427 1.77 22.11 6.81
C LEU A 427 2.13 22.46 5.36
N ASN A 428 1.14 22.69 4.49
CA ASN A 428 1.36 23.13 3.12
C ASN A 428 2.06 24.49 3.09
N SER A 429 1.70 25.42 3.97
CA SER A 429 2.37 26.71 4.13
C SER A 429 3.82 26.59 4.61
N LYS A 430 4.18 25.53 5.34
CA LYS A 430 5.58 25.22 5.72
C LYS A 430 6.32 24.57 4.56
N LEU A 431 5.67 23.63 3.86
CA LEU A 431 6.21 22.96 2.68
C LEU A 431 6.50 23.98 1.58
N GLU A 432 5.55 24.85 1.24
CA GLU A 432 5.72 25.95 0.28
C GLU A 432 6.84 26.91 0.72
N LYS A 433 7.02 27.20 2.02
CA LYS A 433 8.18 27.98 2.49
C LYS A 433 9.51 27.25 2.33
N SER A 434 9.55 25.93 2.51
CA SER A 434 10.75 25.12 2.31
C SER A 434 11.09 24.87 0.83
N LEU A 435 10.07 24.81 -0.03
CA LEU A 435 10.17 24.77 -1.49
C LEU A 435 10.30 26.18 -2.09
N SER A 436 10.03 27.23 -1.33
CA SER A 436 10.20 28.60 -1.79
C SER A 436 11.67 28.80 -2.13
N ARG A 437 11.90 29.55 -3.20
CA ARG A 437 13.21 29.70 -3.83
C ARG A 437 14.30 30.24 -2.92
N GLN A 438 14.04 30.61 -1.66
CA GLN A 438 15.08 31.01 -0.71
C GLN A 438 16.19 29.95 -0.60
N ARG A 439 15.88 28.67 -0.32
CA ARG A 439 16.95 27.67 -0.15
C ARG A 439 17.63 27.30 -1.46
N GLU A 440 16.88 27.30 -2.56
CA GLU A 440 17.43 27.10 -3.91
C GLU A 440 18.36 28.26 -4.32
N TYR A 441 18.00 29.51 -3.98
CA TYR A 441 18.76 30.73 -4.25
C TYR A 441 20.02 30.84 -3.38
N GLU A 442 19.94 30.43 -2.10
CA GLU A 442 21.13 30.26 -1.24
C GLU A 442 22.12 29.29 -1.90
N LEU A 443 21.66 28.11 -2.31
CA LEU A 443 22.48 27.11 -3.01
C LEU A 443 22.99 27.59 -4.38
N GLU A 444 22.17 28.30 -5.17
CA GLU A 444 22.58 28.84 -6.47
C GLU A 444 23.62 29.96 -6.31
N LYS A 445 23.51 30.78 -5.25
CA LYS A 445 24.55 31.76 -4.87
C LYS A 445 25.84 31.05 -4.50
N GLU A 446 25.81 30.08 -3.59
CA GLU A 446 26.98 29.27 -3.18
C GLU A 446 27.65 28.61 -4.42
N LEU A 447 26.85 28.06 -5.33
CA LEU A 447 27.32 27.43 -6.57
C LEU A 447 27.95 28.45 -7.54
N LYS A 448 27.38 29.66 -7.65
CA LYS A 448 27.95 30.76 -8.45
C LYS A 448 29.26 31.30 -7.87
N GLU A 449 29.35 31.39 -6.55
CA GLU A 449 30.53 31.84 -5.79
C GLU A 449 31.67 30.81 -5.94
N LEU A 450 31.36 29.51 -5.80
CA LEU A 450 32.31 28.41 -6.06
C LEU A 450 32.75 28.35 -7.53
N LYS A 451 31.87 28.62 -8.50
CA LYS A 451 32.24 28.76 -9.93
C LYS A 451 33.25 29.90 -10.16
N GLY A 452 33.14 30.99 -9.39
CA GLY A 452 34.14 32.06 -9.37
C GLY A 452 35.51 31.53 -8.94
N HIS A 453 35.59 30.96 -7.74
CA HIS A 453 36.85 30.39 -7.21
C HIS A 453 37.48 29.34 -8.14
N VAL A 454 36.68 28.52 -8.84
CA VAL A 454 37.18 27.55 -9.83
C VAL A 454 37.73 28.25 -11.09
N ALA A 455 37.15 29.37 -11.53
CA ALA A 455 37.69 30.17 -12.62
C ALA A 455 39.00 30.87 -12.22
N ASP A 456 39.07 31.43 -11.01
CA ASP A 456 40.28 32.10 -10.48
C ASP A 456 41.44 31.10 -10.30
N LEU A 457 41.17 29.93 -9.71
CA LEU A 457 42.14 28.84 -9.61
C LEU A 457 42.60 28.34 -10.98
N LYS A 458 41.70 28.30 -11.98
CA LYS A 458 42.07 27.95 -13.35
C LYS A 458 42.96 29.03 -13.99
N ALA A 459 42.68 30.31 -13.78
CA ALA A 459 43.53 31.40 -14.26
C ALA A 459 44.95 31.29 -13.67
N HIS A 460 45.07 31.15 -12.35
CA HIS A 460 46.36 30.95 -11.68
C HIS A 460 47.10 29.67 -12.14
N LEU A 461 46.38 28.60 -12.50
CA LEU A 461 46.99 27.41 -13.08
C LEU A 461 47.54 27.68 -14.49
N MET A 462 46.79 28.38 -15.34
CA MET A 462 47.27 28.82 -16.67
C MET A 462 48.51 29.74 -16.54
N ASP A 463 48.49 30.71 -15.62
CA ASP A 463 49.64 31.60 -15.36
C ASP A 463 50.88 30.78 -15.02
N LYS A 464 50.75 29.81 -14.09
CA LYS A 464 51.84 28.93 -13.67
C LYS A 464 52.29 27.95 -14.76
N GLU A 465 51.39 27.52 -15.64
CA GLU A 465 51.75 26.74 -16.83
C GLU A 465 52.60 27.58 -17.80
N THR A 466 52.28 28.86 -18.00
CA THR A 466 53.11 29.76 -18.83
C THR A 466 54.46 30.10 -18.20
N GLU A 467 54.53 30.30 -16.88
CA GLU A 467 55.80 30.45 -16.16
C GLU A 467 56.70 29.21 -16.32
N LEU A 468 56.14 28.01 -16.18
CA LEU A 468 56.88 26.76 -16.36
C LEU A 468 57.35 26.56 -17.80
N GLN A 469 56.55 26.95 -18.80
CA GLN A 469 56.94 26.91 -20.21
C GLN A 469 58.13 27.85 -20.48
N ILE A 470 58.09 29.10 -20.00
CA ILE A 470 59.18 30.06 -20.13
C ILE A 470 60.46 29.54 -19.47
N ILE A 471 60.35 28.98 -18.25
CA ILE A 471 61.49 28.39 -17.54
C ILE A 471 62.05 27.17 -18.30
N SER A 472 61.21 26.37 -18.97
CA SER A 472 61.68 25.26 -19.80
C SER A 472 62.45 25.74 -21.02
N GLU A 473 61.94 26.77 -21.72
CA GLU A 473 62.60 27.38 -22.89
C GLU A 473 63.95 28.02 -22.51
N GLU A 474 64.02 28.71 -21.36
CA GLU A 474 65.28 29.24 -20.81
C GLU A 474 66.27 28.12 -20.48
N ASN A 475 65.83 27.02 -19.87
CA ASN A 475 66.69 25.87 -19.55
C ASN A 475 67.27 25.21 -20.81
N ASP A 476 66.50 25.07 -21.89
CA ASP A 476 67.01 24.51 -23.14
C ASP A 476 67.94 25.48 -23.90
N MET A 477 67.71 26.80 -23.81
CA MET A 477 68.67 27.81 -24.28
C MET A 477 69.99 27.76 -23.50
N LEU A 478 69.95 27.66 -22.17
CA LEU A 478 71.13 27.51 -21.32
C LEU A 478 71.88 26.20 -21.61
N ARG A 479 71.17 25.09 -21.89
CA ARG A 479 71.78 23.82 -22.35
C ARG A 479 72.51 23.99 -23.68
N LEU A 480 71.93 24.71 -24.64
CA LEU A 480 72.57 25.01 -25.92
C LEU A 480 73.83 25.87 -25.74
N GLU A 481 73.80 26.87 -24.86
CA GLU A 481 74.98 27.68 -24.56
C GLU A 481 76.07 26.88 -23.83
N ILE A 482 75.73 26.06 -22.85
CA ILE A 482 76.67 25.14 -22.18
C ILE A 482 77.33 24.20 -23.20
N ASN A 483 76.55 23.60 -24.10
CA ASN A 483 77.07 22.74 -25.16
C ASN A 483 78.00 23.51 -26.10
N LYS A 484 77.65 24.73 -26.49
CA LYS A 484 78.51 25.61 -27.30
C LYS A 484 79.84 25.92 -26.59
N ILE A 485 79.79 26.31 -25.31
CA ILE A 485 80.99 26.59 -24.49
C ILE A 485 81.86 25.34 -24.36
N GLN A 486 81.27 24.15 -24.21
CA GLN A 486 82.03 22.89 -24.20
C GLN A 486 82.68 22.61 -25.56
N MET A 487 81.97 22.82 -26.68
CA MET A 487 82.54 22.69 -28.03
C MET A 487 83.69 23.68 -28.24
N ASP A 488 83.51 24.96 -27.91
CA ASP A 488 84.54 25.98 -28.11
C ASP A 488 85.76 25.76 -27.19
N LYS A 489 85.53 25.33 -25.94
CA LYS A 489 86.61 24.86 -25.05
C LYS A 489 87.35 23.63 -25.62
N SER A 490 86.65 22.71 -26.28
CA SER A 490 87.30 21.56 -26.94
C SER A 490 88.17 21.99 -28.14
N LYS A 491 87.73 22.99 -28.92
CA LYS A 491 88.53 23.58 -30.00
C LYS A 491 89.79 24.23 -29.46
N VAL A 492 89.67 25.11 -28.46
CA VAL A 492 90.81 25.79 -27.84
C VAL A 492 91.78 24.80 -27.19
N ASN A 493 91.29 23.75 -26.52
CA ASN A 493 92.16 22.69 -26.01
C ASN A 493 92.93 21.98 -27.13
N ASN A 494 92.29 21.66 -28.26
CA ASN A 494 92.94 21.03 -29.40
C ASN A 494 93.97 21.96 -30.07
N GLU A 495 93.66 23.26 -30.16
CA GLU A 495 94.55 24.29 -30.71
C GLU A 495 95.79 24.50 -29.82
N VAL A 496 95.60 24.62 -28.49
CA VAL A 496 96.71 24.71 -27.52
C VAL A 496 97.56 23.43 -27.52
N VAL A 497 96.97 22.24 -27.70
CA VAL A 497 97.74 21.01 -27.90
C VAL A 497 98.59 21.08 -29.17
N ALA A 498 98.03 21.53 -30.29
CA ALA A 498 98.76 21.68 -31.55
C ALA A 498 99.87 22.74 -31.47
N GLU A 499 99.64 23.85 -30.77
CA GLU A 499 100.64 24.89 -30.53
C GLU A 499 101.75 24.40 -29.59
N VAL A 500 101.42 23.71 -28.49
CA VAL A 500 102.43 23.10 -27.60
C VAL A 500 103.25 22.05 -28.34
N GLU A 501 102.66 21.28 -29.25
CA GLU A 501 103.42 20.37 -30.14
C GLU A 501 104.28 21.11 -31.17
N ALA A 502 103.87 22.29 -31.65
CA ALA A 502 104.68 23.14 -32.53
C ALA A 502 105.84 23.79 -31.78
N ALA A 503 105.60 24.33 -30.59
CA ALA A 503 106.62 24.87 -29.70
C ALA A 503 107.65 23.80 -29.32
N ARG A 504 107.22 22.59 -28.94
CA ARG A 504 108.11 21.43 -28.70
C ARG A 504 108.87 20.97 -29.96
N ARG A 505 108.39 21.26 -31.17
CA ARG A 505 109.16 21.01 -32.41
C ARG A 505 110.23 22.08 -32.60
N ALA A 506 109.87 23.36 -32.47
CA ALA A 506 110.80 24.48 -32.55
C ALA A 506 111.88 24.46 -31.46
N GLU A 507 111.54 24.05 -30.23
CA GLU A 507 112.47 23.87 -29.10
C GLU A 507 113.58 22.86 -29.44
N ARG A 508 113.21 21.68 -29.99
CA ARG A 508 114.18 20.65 -30.40
C ARG A 508 115.08 21.13 -31.55
N GLU A 509 114.53 21.93 -32.47
CA GLU A 509 115.30 22.56 -33.55
C GLU A 509 116.23 23.67 -33.02
N ALA A 510 115.80 24.45 -32.03
CA ALA A 510 116.61 25.47 -31.38
C ALA A 510 117.73 24.85 -30.54
N LEU A 511 117.47 23.77 -29.80
CA LEU A 511 118.47 23.03 -29.02
C LEU A 511 119.54 22.38 -29.91
N THR A 512 119.16 21.81 -31.06
CA THR A 512 120.13 21.26 -32.03
C THR A 512 120.97 22.36 -32.68
N LYS A 513 120.37 23.50 -33.05
CA LYS A 513 121.09 24.71 -33.51
C LYS A 513 122.02 25.28 -32.45
N LEU A 514 121.59 25.35 -31.18
CA LEU A 514 122.41 25.83 -30.07
C LEU A 514 123.59 24.90 -29.81
N GLY A 515 123.43 23.59 -29.90
CA GLY A 515 124.55 22.64 -29.83
C GLY A 515 125.65 22.96 -30.85
N ILE A 516 125.27 23.15 -32.11
CA ILE A 516 126.19 23.54 -33.20
C ILE A 516 126.87 24.90 -32.90
N VAL A 517 126.11 25.90 -32.45
CA VAL A 517 126.65 27.24 -32.13
C VAL A 517 127.56 27.22 -30.91
N MET A 518 127.28 26.41 -29.89
CA MET A 518 128.17 26.23 -28.73
C MET A 518 129.49 25.57 -29.16
N GLU A 519 129.45 24.52 -29.98
CA GLU A 519 130.68 23.96 -30.57
C GLU A 519 131.48 25.03 -31.34
N GLU A 520 130.82 25.91 -32.10
CA GLU A 520 131.46 27.00 -32.84
C GLU A 520 132.04 28.09 -31.91
N ALA A 521 131.32 28.45 -30.85
CA ALA A 521 131.74 29.44 -29.86
C ALA A 521 132.93 28.93 -29.04
N ASP A 522 132.96 27.65 -28.71
CA ASP A 522 134.06 27.01 -27.98
C ASP A 522 135.34 26.93 -28.83
N LYS A 523 135.21 26.66 -30.14
CA LYS A 523 136.31 26.84 -31.12
C LYS A 523 136.78 28.31 -31.17
N SER A 524 135.90 29.28 -30.91
CA SER A 524 136.19 30.71 -30.98
C SER A 524 136.83 31.31 -29.72
N ASN A 525 136.36 30.95 -28.52
CA ASN A 525 136.99 31.38 -27.26
C ASN A 525 138.43 30.85 -27.15
N LYS A 526 138.67 29.62 -27.65
CA LYS A 526 140.00 29.03 -27.83
C LYS A 526 140.90 29.78 -28.84
N ARG A 527 140.38 30.81 -29.54
CA ARG A 527 141.15 31.81 -30.31
C ARG A 527 141.32 33.11 -29.52
N VAL A 528 140.24 33.69 -28.98
CA VAL A 528 140.25 35.01 -28.30
C VAL A 528 141.14 35.04 -27.06
N ALA A 529 141.20 33.94 -26.28
CA ALA A 529 142.10 33.84 -25.13
C ALA A 529 143.58 34.13 -25.51
N ARG A 530 144.01 33.73 -26.71
CA ARG A 530 145.38 33.95 -27.24
C ARG A 530 145.66 35.39 -27.66
N VAL A 531 144.65 36.27 -27.62
CA VAL A 531 144.70 37.66 -28.09
C VAL A 531 144.59 38.64 -26.91
N ALA A 532 143.73 38.36 -25.93
CA ALA A 532 143.64 39.18 -24.71
C ALA A 532 144.98 39.24 -23.94
N GLU A 533 145.65 38.08 -23.87
CA GLU A 533 147.00 37.89 -23.30
C GLU A 533 148.09 38.77 -23.98
N GLN A 534 147.82 39.31 -25.17
CA GLN A 534 148.72 40.23 -25.89
C GLN A 534 148.47 41.71 -25.58
N LEU A 535 147.28 42.08 -25.10
CA LEU A 535 146.87 43.48 -24.95
C LEU A 535 147.13 44.05 -23.55
N GLU A 536 147.01 43.22 -22.51
CA GLU A 536 147.23 43.64 -21.11
C GLU A 536 148.67 44.16 -20.88
N ALA A 537 149.63 43.71 -21.69
CA ALA A 537 151.01 44.17 -21.70
C ALA A 537 151.22 45.65 -22.10
N ALA A 538 150.19 46.35 -22.60
CA ALA A 538 150.36 47.63 -23.30
C ALA A 538 150.01 48.92 -22.50
N GLN A 539 149.43 48.83 -21.29
CA GLN A 539 148.65 49.95 -20.72
C GLN A 539 149.25 50.78 -19.56
N ALA A 540 150.55 50.68 -19.24
CA ALA A 540 151.11 51.33 -18.03
C ALA A 540 152.44 52.12 -18.20
N GLN A 541 152.40 53.47 -18.29
CA GLN A 541 153.46 54.45 -17.89
C GLN A 541 152.99 55.95 -17.97
N PRO A 542 153.49 56.91 -17.14
CA PRO A 542 153.10 58.35 -17.21
C PRO A 542 154.22 59.46 -17.10
N MET A 543 153.82 60.74 -17.30
CA MET A 543 154.41 62.06 -16.86
C MET A 543 155.18 63.06 -17.82
N GLN A 544 154.64 64.29 -17.86
CA GLN A 544 155.22 65.67 -18.02
C GLN A 544 156.32 66.05 -19.07
N LYS A 545 156.07 67.13 -19.86
CA LYS A 545 156.76 68.46 -19.71
C LYS A 545 156.27 69.65 -20.59
N TRP A 546 156.54 70.87 -20.09
CA TRP A 546 156.75 72.19 -20.76
C TRP A 546 155.58 73.08 -21.25
N ARG A 547 155.93 74.37 -21.47
CA ARG A 547 155.08 75.54 -21.79
C ARG A 547 155.39 76.06 -23.20
N GLN A 548 154.38 76.55 -23.94
CA GLN A 548 154.25 77.98 -24.29
C GLN A 548 152.89 78.25 -24.97
N ASN A 549 152.30 79.40 -24.64
CA ASN A 549 150.89 79.79 -24.85
C ASN A 549 149.89 78.83 -24.18
#